data_AF-L7F735-F1
#
_entry.id   AF-L7F735-F1
#
_cell.length_a   1.000
_cell.length_b   1.000
_cell.length_c   1.000
_cell.angle_alpha   90.00
_cell.angle_beta   90.00
_cell.angle_gamma   90.00
#
_symmetry.space_group_name_H-M   'P 1'
#
loop_
_entity.id
_entity.type
_entity.pdbx_description
1 polymer ?
#
loop_
_entity_poly.entity_id
_entity_poly.type
_entity_poly.pdbx_seq_one_letter_code
_entity_poly.pdbx_strand_id
1 'polypeptide(L)'
;MTATTEAELPALLTAAARHRFNLSSKLPLRATLYTLDADTHVLLLLAHHIAGEGWSMAPLMRDLKTAYAARCTDSIPEFRQLPVHYADFAQWQRDLLGVAASPESLISRH
;
A
#
# COMPACT_ATOMS: atom_id res chain seq x y z
N MET A 1 12.91 12.89 5.19
CA MET A 1 13.63 12.21 6.29
C MET A 1 13.59 13.15 7.47
N THR A 2 13.15 12.66 8.63
CA THR A 2 12.93 13.49 9.82
C THR A 2 13.81 12.98 10.95
N ALA A 3 14.76 13.80 11.40
CA ALA A 3 15.55 13.48 12.58
C ALA A 3 14.66 13.57 13.84
N THR A 4 14.80 12.61 14.75
CA THR A 4 13.99 12.52 15.99
C THR A 4 14.74 11.72 17.05
N THR A 5 14.31 11.83 18.31
CA THR A 5 14.76 10.91 19.38
C THR A 5 13.82 9.72 19.56
N GLU A 6 14.28 8.68 20.25
CA GLU A 6 13.44 7.52 20.64
C GLU A 6 12.25 7.94 21.52
N ALA A 7 12.41 8.96 22.36
CA ALA A 7 11.35 9.47 23.22
C ALA A 7 10.23 10.17 22.44
N GLU A 8 10.55 10.85 21.34
CA GLU A 8 9.59 11.58 20.50
C GLU A 8 8.93 10.70 19.44
N LEU A 9 9.59 9.62 19.05
CA LEU A 9 9.17 8.73 17.97
C LEU A 9 7.72 8.23 18.13
N PRO A 10 7.25 7.75 19.30
CA PRO A 10 5.87 7.27 19.44
C PRO A 10 4.80 8.31 19.11
N ALA A 11 5.03 9.57 19.50
CA ALA A 11 4.11 10.67 19.21
C ALA A 11 4.10 10.99 17.71
N LEU A 12 5.28 11.00 17.07
CA LEU A 12 5.41 11.23 15.63
C LEU A 12 4.75 10.12 14.81
N LEU A 13 4.94 8.86 15.19
CA LEU A 13 4.30 7.71 14.55
C LEU A 13 2.77 7.80 14.68
N THR A 14 2.27 8.12 15.88
CA THR A 14 0.83 8.28 16.12
C THR A 14 0.24 9.40 15.28
N ALA A 15 0.92 10.54 15.19
CA ALA A 15 0.48 11.67 14.37
C ALA A 15 0.48 11.32 12.87
N ALA A 16 1.54 10.65 12.39
CA ALA A 16 1.65 10.23 10.99
C ALA A 16 0.60 9.18 10.62
N ALA A 17 0.30 8.23 11.51
CA ALA A 17 -0.72 7.20 11.30
C ALA A 17 -2.15 7.78 11.18
N ARG A 18 -2.40 8.97 11.72
CA ARG A 18 -3.69 9.69 11.62
C ARG A 18 -3.86 10.46 10.30
N HIS A 19 -2.93 10.33 9.36
CA HIS A 19 -3.03 11.00 8.06
C HIS A 19 -4.31 10.59 7.32
N ARG A 20 -5.04 11.60 6.82
CA ARG A 20 -6.23 11.40 6.00
C ARG A 20 -5.84 11.51 4.54
N PHE A 21 -6.04 10.42 3.79
CA PHE A 21 -5.78 10.40 2.36
C PHE A 21 -6.88 11.12 1.59
N ASN A 22 -6.49 11.99 0.65
CA ASN A 22 -7.39 12.45 -0.39
C ASN A 22 -7.33 11.49 -1.58
N LEU A 23 -8.21 10.49 -1.58
CA LEU A 23 -8.19 9.38 -2.55
C LEU A 23 -8.51 9.80 -3.99
N SER A 24 -9.05 11.01 -4.21
CA SER A 24 -9.35 11.48 -5.57
C SER A 24 -8.12 11.95 -6.34
N SER A 25 -7.02 12.23 -5.64
CA SER A 25 -5.85 12.90 -6.25
C SER A 25 -4.50 12.42 -5.74
N LYS A 26 -4.47 11.55 -4.72
CA LYS A 26 -3.24 11.05 -4.10
C LYS A 26 -3.27 9.53 -3.99
N LEU A 27 -2.08 8.93 -4.12
CA LEU A 27 -1.91 7.50 -3.89
C LEU A 27 -2.33 7.14 -2.46
N PRO A 28 -3.01 6.00 -2.26
CA PRO A 28 -3.44 5.51 -0.94
C PRO A 28 -2.28 4.87 -0.14
N LEU A 29 -1.06 5.37 -0.32
CA LEU A 29 0.17 4.90 0.31
C LEU A 29 1.06 6.10 0.64
N ARG A 30 1.60 6.13 1.86
CA ARG A 30 2.55 7.14 2.31
C ARG A 30 3.70 6.48 3.05
N ALA A 31 4.92 6.91 2.74
CA ALA A 31 6.13 6.51 3.42
C ALA A 31 6.71 7.70 4.20
N THR A 32 7.04 7.48 5.47
CA THR A 32 7.76 8.46 6.30
C THR A 32 8.96 7.78 6.94
N LEU A 33 10.16 8.33 6.71
CA LEU A 33 11.40 7.84 7.28
C LEU A 33 11.85 8.75 8.42
N TYR A 34 11.98 8.17 9.61
CA TYR A 34 12.54 8.79 10.80
C TYR A 34 13.98 8.30 11.00
N THR A 35 14.85 9.21 11.43
CA THR A 35 16.27 8.93 11.71
C THR A 35 16.51 9.20 13.17
N LEU A 36 16.93 8.17 13.92
CA LEU A 36 17.22 8.27 15.35
C LEU A 36 18.71 8.59 15.56
N ASP A 37 19.57 7.94 14.79
CA ASP A 37 21.01 8.17 14.75
C ASP A 37 21.56 7.81 13.35
N ALA A 38 22.87 7.62 13.20
CA ALA A 38 23.50 7.33 11.92
C ALA A 38 23.12 5.97 11.31
N ASP A 39 22.80 4.98 12.15
CA ASP A 39 22.56 3.59 11.73
C ASP A 39 21.13 3.11 12.07
N THR A 40 20.40 3.86 12.89
CA THR A 40 19.05 3.53 13.34
C THR A 40 18.01 4.40 12.65
N HIS A 41 17.19 3.75 11.82
CA HIS A 41 16.08 4.37 11.11
C HIS A 41 14.78 3.62 11.30
N VAL A 42 13.67 4.36 11.32
CA VAL A 42 12.32 3.81 11.40
C VAL A 42 11.52 4.27 10.20
N LEU A 43 11.10 3.31 9.36
CA LEU A 43 10.23 3.54 8.21
C LEU A 43 8.77 3.22 8.58
N LEU A 44 7.91 4.24 8.56
CA LEU A 44 6.47 4.07 8.63
C LEU A 44 5.88 4.01 7.22
N LEU A 45 5.24 2.90 6.89
CA LEU A 45 4.40 2.75 5.69
C LEU A 45 2.95 2.73 6.11
N LEU A 46 2.23 3.79 5.74
CA LEU A 46 0.80 3.94 5.98
C LEU A 46 0.05 3.71 4.66
N ALA A 47 -0.81 2.70 4.63
CA ALA A 47 -1.66 2.39 3.49
C ALA A 47 -3.14 2.51 3.88
N HIS A 48 -3.96 3.00 2.95
CA HIS A 48 -5.41 3.04 3.12
C HIS A 48 -6.03 1.68 2.75
N HIS A 49 -6.96 1.17 3.56
CA HIS A 49 -7.57 -0.16 3.38
C HIS A 49 -8.26 -0.38 2.00
N ILE A 50 -8.63 0.71 1.32
CA ILE A 50 -9.18 0.65 -0.05
C ILE A 50 -8.22 -0.01 -1.06
N ALA A 51 -6.92 0.07 -0.81
CA ALA A 51 -5.88 -0.42 -1.72
C ALA A 51 -5.21 -1.71 -1.25
N GLY A 52 -5.59 -2.22 -0.08
CA GLY A 52 -5.00 -3.41 0.47
C GLY A 52 -5.52 -3.72 1.87
N GLU A 53 -5.65 -5.00 2.15
CA GLU A 53 -5.96 -5.53 3.48
C GLU A 53 -4.69 -6.11 4.14
N GLY A 54 -4.83 -6.67 5.35
CA GLY A 54 -3.69 -7.19 6.12
C GLY A 54 -2.80 -8.19 5.35
N TRP A 55 -3.40 -8.99 4.46
CA TRP A 55 -2.66 -9.94 3.62
C TRP A 55 -1.78 -9.29 2.54
N SER A 56 -2.04 -8.02 2.18
CA SER A 56 -1.25 -7.29 1.19
C SER A 56 0.05 -6.70 1.75
N MET A 57 0.21 -6.67 3.08
CA MET A 57 1.42 -6.10 3.70
C MET A 57 2.66 -6.97 3.54
N ALA A 58 2.51 -8.29 3.63
CA ALA A 58 3.62 -9.23 3.43
C ALA A 58 4.25 -9.16 2.03
N PRO A 59 3.48 -9.23 0.91
CA PRO A 59 4.04 -9.08 -0.43
C PRO A 59 4.61 -7.68 -0.67
N LEU A 60 3.97 -6.62 -0.15
CA LEU A 60 4.51 -5.25 -0.22
C LEU A 60 5.90 -5.17 0.43
N MET A 61 6.09 -5.78 1.60
CA MET A 61 7.37 -5.75 2.32
C MET A 61 8.44 -6.59 1.62
N ARG A 62 8.06 -7.71 1.01
CA ARG A 62 8.97 -8.50 0.17
C ARG A 62 9.46 -7.65 -1.01
N ASP A 63 8.55 -7.05 -1.77
CA ASP A 63 8.89 -6.33 -2.99
C ASP A 63 9.68 -5.04 -2.65
N LEU A 64 9.39 -4.39 -1.52
CA LEU A 64 10.19 -3.28 -1.01
C LEU A 64 11.63 -3.71 -0.69
N LYS A 65 11.84 -4.86 -0.05
CA LYS A 65 13.18 -5.38 0.24
C LYS A 65 13.96 -5.69 -1.04
N THR A 66 13.32 -6.30 -2.04
CA THR A 66 13.92 -6.53 -3.36
C THR A 66 14.31 -5.22 -4.02
N ALA A 67 13.38 -4.25 -4.03
CA ALA A 67 13.58 -2.91 -4.58
C ALA A 67 14.73 -2.15 -3.92
N TYR A 68 14.88 -2.29 -2.61
CA TYR A 68 15.92 -1.66 -1.81
C TYR A 68 17.28 -2.31 -2.08
N ALA A 69 17.38 -3.64 -1.98
CA ALA A 69 18.63 -4.36 -2.21
C ALA A 69 19.20 -4.11 -3.60
N ALA A 70 18.35 -4.13 -4.64
CA ALA A 70 18.78 -3.85 -6.00
C ALA A 70 19.34 -2.42 -6.15
N ARG A 71 18.67 -1.44 -5.54
CA ARG A 71 19.12 -0.04 -5.56
C ARG A 71 20.40 0.20 -4.78
N CYS A 72 20.67 -0.56 -3.72
CA CYS A 72 21.93 -0.47 -2.98
C CYS A 72 23.15 -0.89 -3.83
N THR A 73 22.93 -1.63 -4.92
CA THR A 73 23.98 -2.09 -5.83
C THR A 73 23.84 -1.47 -7.22
N ASP A 74 23.12 -0.34 -7.35
CA ASP A 74 22.81 0.34 -8.62
C ASP A 74 22.20 -0.57 -9.70
N SER A 75 21.47 -1.60 -9.29
CA SER A 75 20.78 -2.54 -10.18
C SER A 75 19.26 -2.29 -10.24
N ILE A 76 18.63 -2.81 -11.29
CA ILE A 76 17.18 -2.71 -11.48
C ILE A 76 16.52 -3.86 -10.73
N PRO A 77 15.52 -3.63 -9.87
CA PRO A 77 14.84 -4.71 -9.18
C PRO A 77 14.03 -5.55 -10.15
N GLU A 78 14.20 -6.87 -10.04
CA GLU A 78 13.43 -7.84 -10.81
C GLU A 78 12.21 -8.29 -10.00
N PHE A 79 11.03 -8.06 -10.55
CA PHE A 79 9.77 -8.51 -9.98
C PHE A 79 9.18 -9.62 -10.83
N ARG A 80 8.59 -10.63 -10.17
CA ARG A 80 7.71 -11.56 -10.88
C ARG A 80 6.49 -10.80 -11.35
N GLN A 81 6.24 -10.81 -12.66
CA GLN A 81 5.00 -10.23 -13.18
C GLN A 81 3.79 -10.93 -12.58
N LEU A 82 2.84 -10.13 -12.10
CA LEU A 82 1.57 -10.63 -11.63
C LEU A 82 0.74 -11.03 -12.86
N PRO A 83 0.19 -12.25 -12.90
CA PRO A 83 -0.61 -12.69 -14.04
C PRO A 83 -1.95 -11.95 -14.14
N VAL A 84 -2.37 -11.32 -13.04
CA VAL A 84 -3.64 -10.59 -12.90
C VAL A 84 -3.40 -9.37 -12.01
N HIS A 85 -3.93 -8.22 -12.42
CA HIS A 85 -3.94 -7.00 -11.63
C HIS A 85 -5.30 -6.78 -10.96
N TYR A 86 -5.34 -5.93 -9.94
CA TYR A 86 -6.61 -5.60 -9.26
C TYR A 86 -7.66 -5.02 -10.23
N ALA A 87 -7.23 -4.27 -11.26
CA ALA A 87 -8.13 -3.75 -12.29
C ALA A 87 -8.87 -4.87 -13.05
N ASP A 88 -8.18 -5.97 -13.33
CA ASP A 88 -8.74 -7.15 -14.00
C ASP A 88 -9.76 -7.84 -13.09
N PHE A 89 -9.42 -8.00 -11.80
CA PHE A 89 -10.35 -8.52 -10.80
C PHE A 89 -11.60 -7.64 -10.67
N ALA A 90 -11.43 -6.31 -10.60
CA ALA A 90 -12.55 -5.38 -10.46
C ALA A 90 -13.46 -5.38 -11.70
N GLN A 91 -12.89 -5.55 -12.90
CA GLN A 91 -13.66 -5.72 -14.14
C GLN A 91 -14.44 -7.03 -14.11
N TRP A 92 -13.77 -8.15 -13.81
CA TRP A 92 -14.41 -9.46 -13.68
C TRP A 92 -15.55 -9.43 -12.65
N GLN A 93 -15.35 -8.77 -11.51
CA GLN A 93 -16.38 -8.64 -10.48
C GLN A 93 -17.59 -7.83 -10.97
N ARG A 94 -17.37 -6.75 -11.73
CA ARG A 94 -18.47 -5.97 -12.35
C ARG A 94 -19.26 -6.83 -13.34
N ASP A 95 -18.56 -7.58 -14.18
CA ASP A 95 -19.18 -8.44 -15.20
C ASP A 95 -19.99 -9.57 -14.55
N LEU A 96 -19.45 -10.18 -13.49
CA LEU A 96 -20.11 -11.24 -12.72
C LEU A 96 -21.39 -10.76 -12.01
N LEU A 97 -21.34 -9.57 -11.40
CA LEU A 97 -22.48 -9.02 -10.67
C LEU A 97 -23.54 -8.43 -11.62
N GLY A 98 -23.19 -8.14 -12.87
CA GLY A 98 -24.04 -7.48 -13.85
C GLY A 98 -24.34 -6.02 -13.50
N VAL A 99 -24.98 -5.30 -14.43
CA VAL A 99 -25.58 -3.99 -14.14
C VAL A 99 -26.85 -4.24 -13.32
N ALA A 100 -27.08 -3.48 -12.24
CA ALA A 100 -28.27 -3.59 -11.37
C ALA A 100 -29.63 -3.47 -12.11
N ALA A 101 -29.62 -3.15 -13.40
CA ALA A 101 -30.79 -3.04 -14.27
C ALA A 101 -30.95 -4.21 -15.27
N SER A 102 -30.08 -5.22 -15.25
CA SER A 102 -30.23 -6.41 -16.11
C SER A 102 -31.03 -7.50 -15.38
N PRO A 103 -32.09 -8.08 -15.98
CA PRO A 103 -32.88 -9.16 -15.38
C PRO A 103 -32.08 -10.44 -15.08
N GLU A 104 -30.87 -10.57 -15.64
CA GLU A 104 -29.92 -11.67 -15.42
C GLU A 104 -28.96 -11.39 -14.25
N SER A 105 -29.00 -10.21 -13.62
CA SER A 105 -28.10 -9.83 -12.54
C SER A 105 -28.41 -10.60 -11.24
N LEU A 106 -27.37 -11.15 -10.62
CA LEU A 106 -27.45 -11.79 -9.30
C LEU A 106 -27.81 -10.80 -8.17
N ILE A 107 -27.65 -9.49 -8.41
CA ILE A 107 -28.08 -8.43 -7.48
C ILE A 107 -29.61 -8.34 -7.42
N SER A 108 -30.32 -8.78 -8.47
CA SER A 108 -31.78 -8.73 -8.54
C SER A 108 -32.49 -9.93 -7.88
N ARG A 109 -31.75 -10.84 -7.22
CA ARG A 109 -32.30 -12.05 -6.56
C ARG A 109 -32.39 -11.94 -5.02
N HIS A 110 -32.62 -10.74 -4.49
CA HIS A 110 -32.95 -10.52 -3.08
C HIS A 110 -34.26 -9.76 -2.91
#